data_AF-A0A7L3GHC5-F1
#
_entry.id   AF-A0A7L3GHC5-F1
#
_cell.length_a   1.000
_cell.length_b   1.000
_cell.length_c   1.000
_cell.angle_alpha   90.00
_cell.angle_beta   90.00
_cell.angle_gamma   90.00
#
_symmetry.space_group_name_H-M   'P 1'
#
loop_
_entity.id
_entity.type
_entity.pdbx_description
1 polymer ?
#
loop_
_entity_poly.entity_id
_entity_poly.type
_entity_poly.pdbx_seq_one_letter_code
_entity_poly.pdbx_strand_id
1 'polypeptide(L)'
;FLPRHQQLSERVRKRLYYGWDKDCSLDNLSSPVADIAVELLQKVAPSPIRRLQKKYVSHVSREACISPCSMMLALVYIERLRHRNPEYLQQISSSDLFLISMMVASKYLYDEGEEEEVFNDEWGAAGKVDVQTMNTLEMNFLSAIDWSLYTDPRELFEVLSWLEG
;
A
#
# COMPACT_ATOMS: atom_id res chain seq x y z
N PHE A 1 21.97 -28.22 6.99
CA PHE A 1 22.06 -26.74 6.91
C PHE A 1 22.32 -26.19 8.30
N LEU A 2 23.36 -25.36 8.48
CA LEU A 2 23.91 -25.01 9.80
C LEU A 2 23.03 -23.99 10.56
N PRO A 3 22.61 -24.27 11.80
CA PRO A 3 21.73 -23.39 12.60
C PRO A 3 22.21 -21.94 12.76
N ARG A 4 23.54 -21.72 12.76
CA ARG A 4 24.13 -20.38 12.86
C ARG A 4 23.81 -19.47 11.66
N HIS A 5 23.62 -20.06 10.47
CA HIS A 5 23.29 -19.28 9.28
C HIS A 5 21.85 -18.76 9.32
N GLN A 6 20.92 -19.55 9.86
CA GLN A 6 19.54 -19.12 10.08
C GLN A 6 19.47 -17.98 11.10
N GLN A 7 20.20 -18.09 12.21
CA GLN A 7 20.26 -17.02 13.23
C GLN A 7 20.87 -15.72 12.71
N LEU A 8 21.90 -15.80 11.85
CA LEU A 8 22.49 -14.62 11.22
C LEU A 8 21.52 -14.00 10.20
N SER A 9 20.88 -14.83 9.39
CA SER A 9 19.88 -14.39 8.41
C SER A 9 18.69 -13.68 9.07
N GLU A 10 18.15 -14.22 10.17
CA GLU A 10 17.06 -13.61 10.94
C GLU A 10 17.45 -12.25 11.55
N ARG A 11 18.73 -12.07 11.92
CA ARG A 11 19.24 -10.81 12.48
C ARG A 11 19.46 -9.73 11.43
N VAL A 12 19.86 -10.13 10.22
CA VAL A 12 20.20 -9.19 9.12
C VAL A 12 18.99 -8.92 8.22
N ARG A 13 17.91 -9.72 8.31
CA ARG A 13 16.64 -9.51 7.59
C ARG A 13 16.14 -8.09 7.81
N LYS A 14 15.85 -7.38 6.72
CA LYS A 14 15.27 -6.03 6.77
C LYS A 14 13.93 -6.11 7.50
N ARG A 15 13.80 -5.39 8.61
CA ARG A 15 12.53 -5.30 9.37
C ARG A 15 11.78 -4.01 9.12
N LEU A 16 12.27 -3.19 8.18
CA LEU A 16 11.65 -1.94 7.76
C LEU A 16 11.27 -1.02 8.94
N TYR A 17 12.07 -1.05 10.01
CA TYR A 17 11.86 -0.33 11.27
C TYR A 17 10.65 -0.76 12.12
N TYR A 18 9.96 -1.84 11.76
CA TYR A 18 9.01 -2.50 12.64
C TYR A 18 9.78 -3.44 13.58
N GLY A 19 9.90 -3.03 14.85
CA GLY A 19 10.54 -3.82 15.90
C GLY A 19 9.70 -5.02 16.32
N TRP A 20 10.22 -5.82 17.26
CA TRP A 20 9.43 -6.86 17.96
C TRP A 20 8.58 -6.29 19.10
N ASP A 21 8.66 -4.98 19.30
CA ASP A 21 7.96 -4.32 20.37
C ASP A 21 6.48 -4.30 20.04
N LYS A 22 5.69 -4.97 20.89
CA LYS A 22 4.24 -5.06 20.73
C LYS A 22 3.57 -3.70 21.00
N ASP A 23 4.29 -2.78 21.62
CA ASP A 23 3.79 -1.46 22.01
C ASP A 23 4.15 -0.36 21.00
N CYS A 24 4.85 -0.69 19.90
CA CYS A 24 5.08 0.25 18.81
C CYS A 24 3.77 0.47 18.03
N SER A 25 3.18 1.66 18.19
CA SER A 25 2.05 2.14 17.38
C SER A 25 2.34 1.91 15.89
N LEU A 26 1.52 1.07 15.27
CA LEU A 26 1.56 0.76 13.83
C LEU A 26 0.72 1.75 13.02
N ASP A 27 0.34 2.87 13.62
CA ASP A 27 -0.63 3.82 13.06
C ASP A 27 -0.03 4.67 11.93
N ASN A 28 1.24 4.43 11.59
CA ASN A 28 1.96 5.15 10.55
C ASN A 28 2.97 4.26 9.82
N LEU A 29 3.14 4.54 8.53
CA LEU A 29 4.24 3.97 7.75
C LEU A 29 5.59 4.48 8.25
N SER A 30 6.54 3.55 8.41
CA SER A 30 7.91 3.91 8.73
C SER A 30 8.55 4.68 7.58
N SER A 31 9.49 5.57 7.88
CA SER A 31 10.18 6.37 6.86
C SER A 31 10.76 5.54 5.71
N PRO A 32 11.43 4.39 5.98
CA PRO A 32 11.94 3.54 4.89
C PRO A 32 10.84 2.87 4.07
N VAL A 33 9.71 2.49 4.66
CA VAL A 33 8.58 1.98 3.88
C VAL A 33 8.01 3.06 2.99
N ALA A 34 7.92 4.29 3.48
CA ALA A 34 7.50 5.42 2.65
C ALA A 34 8.46 5.67 1.48
N ASP A 35 9.78 5.56 1.69
CA ASP A 35 10.78 5.69 0.62
C ASP A 35 10.62 4.59 -0.43
N ILE A 36 10.48 3.33 0.02
CA ILE A 36 10.27 2.19 -0.87
C ILE A 36 8.98 2.36 -1.66
N ALA A 37 7.87 2.72 -1.01
CA ALA A 37 6.61 2.96 -1.68
C ALA A 37 6.75 4.03 -2.77
N VAL A 38 7.42 5.15 -2.48
CA VAL A 38 7.67 6.21 -3.47
C VAL A 38 8.42 5.69 -4.69
N GLU A 39 9.54 4.98 -4.47
CA GLU A 39 10.35 4.45 -5.58
C GLU A 39 9.54 3.48 -6.46
N LEU A 40 8.82 2.59 -5.80
CA LEU A 40 8.11 1.46 -6.39
C LEU A 40 6.89 1.93 -7.19
N LEU A 41 6.05 2.78 -6.59
CA LEU A 41 4.88 3.34 -7.26
C LEU A 41 5.23 4.30 -8.40
N GLN A 42 6.30 5.09 -8.27
CA GLN A 42 6.76 5.93 -9.39
C GLN A 42 7.28 5.11 -10.56
N LYS A 43 7.88 3.94 -10.30
CA LYS A 43 8.34 3.03 -11.34
C LYS A 43 7.16 2.35 -12.05
N VAL A 44 6.11 2.00 -11.31
CA VAL A 44 4.93 1.31 -11.83
C VAL A 44 3.97 2.25 -12.55
N ALA A 45 3.78 3.48 -12.04
CA ALA A 45 2.94 4.52 -12.65
C ALA A 45 3.84 5.71 -13.08
N PRO A 46 4.36 5.68 -14.33
CA PRO A 46 5.40 6.61 -14.78
C PRO A 46 4.90 8.02 -15.13
N SER A 47 3.59 8.27 -15.01
CA SER A 47 3.00 9.57 -15.33
C SER A 47 3.70 10.71 -14.56
N PRO A 48 4.12 11.79 -15.25
CA PRO A 48 4.80 12.92 -14.60
C PRO A 48 3.82 13.80 -13.81
N ILE A 49 2.52 13.66 -14.06
CA ILE A 49 1.46 14.43 -13.38
C ILE A 49 1.25 13.84 -12.00
N ARG A 50 1.16 14.68 -10.98
CA ARG A 50 0.92 14.27 -9.57
C ARG A 50 1.83 13.10 -9.16
N ARG A 51 3.13 13.21 -9.46
CA ARG A 51 4.12 12.21 -9.09
C ARG A 51 4.19 12.06 -7.57
N LEU A 52 4.15 10.83 -7.07
CA LEU A 52 4.11 10.51 -5.64
C LEU A 52 5.33 11.08 -4.92
N GLN A 53 5.12 11.74 -3.78
CA GLN A 53 6.21 12.29 -2.97
C GLN A 53 6.17 11.70 -1.57
N LYS A 54 7.34 11.52 -0.95
CA LYS A 54 7.44 11.03 0.43
C LYS A 54 6.59 11.84 1.41
N LYS A 55 6.57 13.17 1.26
CA LYS A 55 5.74 14.07 2.09
C LYS A 55 4.25 13.75 1.98
N TYR A 56 3.79 13.37 0.78
CA TYR A 56 2.40 12.97 0.55
C TYR A 56 2.11 11.62 1.19
N VAL A 57 3.00 10.63 1.02
CA VAL A 57 2.88 9.32 1.69
C VAL A 57 2.80 9.48 3.20
N SER A 58 3.72 10.23 3.82
CA SER A 58 3.72 10.46 5.26
C SER A 58 2.49 11.23 5.75
N HIS A 59 1.95 12.13 4.94
CA HIS A 59 0.71 12.85 5.27
C HIS A 59 -0.47 11.89 5.26
N VAL A 60 -0.75 11.22 4.14
CA VAL A 60 -1.87 10.29 4.00
C VAL A 60 -1.78 9.16 5.03
N SER A 61 -0.57 8.64 5.30
CA SER A 61 -0.39 7.60 6.32
C SER A 61 -0.88 8.01 7.70
N ARG A 62 -0.64 9.28 8.07
CA ARG A 62 -1.03 9.81 9.37
C ARG A 62 -2.50 10.21 9.42
N GLU A 63 -3.02 10.81 8.37
CA GLU A 63 -4.42 11.26 8.36
C GLU A 63 -5.41 10.09 8.19
N ALA A 64 -5.00 9.01 7.51
CA ALA A 64 -5.84 7.83 7.25
C ALA A 64 -5.45 6.59 8.07
N CYS A 65 -4.62 6.76 9.12
CA CYS A 65 -4.17 5.70 10.04
C CYS A 65 -3.72 4.41 9.32
N ILE A 66 -2.86 4.55 8.31
CA ILE A 66 -2.46 3.42 7.47
C ILE A 66 -1.62 2.42 8.24
N SER A 67 -2.10 1.18 8.33
CA SER A 67 -1.34 0.06 8.89
C SER A 67 -0.34 -0.52 7.88
N PRO A 68 0.76 -1.15 8.35
CA PRO A 68 1.70 -1.87 7.49
C PRO A 68 1.04 -3.02 6.74
N CYS A 69 0.00 -3.65 7.32
CA CYS A 69 -0.78 -4.70 6.68
C CYS A 69 -1.52 -4.18 5.45
N SER A 70 -2.19 -3.02 5.56
CA SER A 70 -2.84 -2.37 4.41
C SER A 70 -1.83 -2.03 3.32
N MET A 71 -0.63 -1.58 3.69
CA MET A 71 0.43 -1.30 2.72
C MET A 71 0.91 -2.57 1.99
N MET A 72 1.14 -3.66 2.72
CA MET A 72 1.52 -4.93 2.09
C MET A 72 0.46 -5.41 1.10
N LEU A 73 -0.82 -5.31 1.48
CA LEU A 73 -1.94 -5.69 0.62
C LEU A 73 -2.07 -4.76 -0.60
N ALA A 74 -1.91 -3.45 -0.42
CA ALA A 74 -1.88 -2.49 -1.52
C ALA A 74 -0.76 -2.80 -2.53
N LEU A 75 0.43 -3.20 -2.07
CA LEU A 75 1.52 -3.62 -2.95
C LEU A 75 1.19 -4.90 -3.72
N VAL A 76 0.51 -5.87 -3.10
CA VAL A 76 -0.01 -7.05 -3.83
C VAL A 76 -0.99 -6.62 -4.91
N TYR A 77 -1.91 -5.69 -4.62
CA TYR A 77 -2.86 -5.20 -5.62
C TYR A 77 -2.18 -4.50 -6.79
N ILE A 78 -1.15 -3.69 -6.52
CA ILE A 78 -0.36 -3.02 -7.55
C ILE A 78 0.41 -4.05 -8.41
N GLU A 79 1.01 -5.06 -7.79
CA GLU A 79 1.70 -6.13 -8.52
C GLU A 79 0.74 -6.94 -9.39
N ARG A 80 -0.46 -7.23 -8.87
CA ARG A 80 -1.54 -7.88 -9.63
C ARG A 80 -1.99 -7.04 -10.82
N LEU A 81 -2.18 -5.73 -10.61
CA LEU A 81 -2.51 -4.78 -11.68
C LEU A 81 -1.43 -4.71 -12.76
N ARG A 82 -0.15 -4.82 -12.38
CA ARG A 82 0.97 -4.78 -13.32
C ARG A 82 0.90 -5.89 -14.37
N HIS A 83 0.43 -7.07 -13.99
CA HIS A 83 0.26 -8.20 -14.92
C HIS A 83 -1.09 -8.17 -15.64
N ARG A 84 -2.15 -7.69 -14.98
CA ARG A 84 -3.52 -7.76 -15.50
C ARG A 84 -3.89 -6.59 -16.41
N ASN A 85 -3.51 -5.37 -16.02
CA ASN A 85 -3.92 -4.15 -16.71
C ASN A 85 -2.79 -3.08 -16.68
N PRO A 86 -1.70 -3.29 -17.43
CA PRO A 86 -0.61 -2.33 -17.51
C PRO A 86 -1.02 -1.00 -18.16
N GLU A 87 -2.06 -0.98 -18.99
CA GLU A 87 -2.57 0.25 -19.62
C GLU A 87 -3.17 1.22 -18.61
N TYR A 88 -3.91 0.71 -17.61
CA TYR A 88 -4.43 1.51 -16.51
C TYR A 88 -3.30 2.23 -15.75
N LEU A 89 -2.18 1.53 -15.52
CA LEU A 89 -1.01 2.09 -14.82
C LEU A 89 -0.32 3.22 -15.59
N GLN A 90 -0.48 3.29 -16.91
CA GLN A 90 0.02 4.40 -17.73
C GLN A 90 -0.85 5.66 -17.60
N GLN A 91 -2.12 5.50 -17.20
CA GLN A 91 -3.11 6.58 -17.15
C GLN A 91 -3.21 7.22 -15.77
N ILE A 92 -3.11 6.42 -14.71
CA ILE A 92 -3.20 6.90 -13.33
C ILE A 92 -1.87 7.53 -12.86
N SER A 93 -1.95 8.57 -12.03
CA SER A 93 -0.76 9.13 -11.38
C SER A 93 -0.26 8.23 -10.26
N SER A 94 1.02 8.28 -9.94
CA SER A 94 1.55 7.52 -8.80
C SER A 94 0.99 7.99 -7.44
N SER A 95 0.57 9.26 -7.30
CA SER A 95 -0.12 9.73 -6.08
C SER A 95 -1.51 9.14 -5.96
N ASP A 96 -2.29 9.15 -7.04
CA ASP A 96 -3.67 8.66 -7.00
C ASP A 96 -3.67 7.12 -6.92
N LEU A 97 -2.71 6.44 -7.56
CA LEU A 97 -2.51 4.99 -7.43
C LEU A 97 -2.18 4.60 -5.98
N PHE A 98 -1.29 5.35 -5.32
CA PHE A 98 -1.01 5.15 -3.89
C PHE A 98 -2.26 5.34 -3.05
N LEU A 99 -2.95 6.47 -3.21
CA LEU A 99 -4.15 6.78 -2.43
C LEU A 99 -5.22 5.70 -2.58
N ILE A 100 -5.52 5.29 -3.82
CA ILE A 100 -6.62 4.37 -4.07
C ILE A 100 -6.30 2.92 -3.69
N SER A 101 -5.07 2.46 -3.95
CA SER A 101 -4.64 1.11 -3.54
C SER A 101 -4.64 0.96 -2.02
N MET A 102 -4.22 2.01 -1.30
CA MET A 102 -4.26 2.04 0.15
C MET A 102 -5.69 2.05 0.69
N MET A 103 -6.58 2.87 0.12
CA MET A 103 -7.99 2.92 0.54
C MET A 103 -8.69 1.59 0.36
N VAL A 104 -8.57 0.98 -0.82
CA VAL A 104 -9.19 -0.33 -1.11
C VAL A 104 -8.62 -1.43 -0.22
N ALA A 105 -7.32 -1.40 0.07
CA ALA A 105 -6.69 -2.34 0.99
C ALA A 105 -7.21 -2.17 2.43
N SER A 106 -7.36 -0.94 2.92
CA SER A 106 -7.91 -0.69 4.25
C SER A 106 -9.37 -1.12 4.36
N LYS A 107 -10.24 -0.79 3.39
CA LYS A 107 -11.63 -1.27 3.39
C LYS A 107 -11.73 -2.80 3.38
N TYR A 108 -10.85 -3.47 2.65
CA TYR A 108 -10.82 -4.93 2.63
C TYR A 108 -10.43 -5.54 3.99
N LEU A 109 -9.58 -4.86 4.76
CA LEU A 109 -9.11 -5.33 6.07
C LEU A 109 -10.03 -4.92 7.22
N TYR A 110 -10.69 -3.77 7.11
CA TYR A 110 -11.51 -3.14 8.14
C TYR A 110 -12.89 -2.83 7.53
N ASP A 111 -13.70 -3.89 7.37
CA ASP A 111 -15.01 -3.86 6.70
C ASP A 111 -16.09 -3.22 7.60
N GLU A 112 -17.30 -3.04 7.06
CA GLU A 112 -18.42 -2.37 7.74
C GLU A 112 -18.69 -2.93 9.15
N GLY A 113 -18.75 -2.03 10.15
CA GLY A 113 -19.08 -2.38 11.54
C GLY A 113 -17.89 -2.59 12.49
N GLU A 114 -16.65 -2.48 12.00
CA GLU A 114 -15.45 -2.41 12.84
C GLU A 114 -15.15 -0.96 13.28
N GLU A 115 -14.43 -0.76 14.38
CA GLU A 115 -14.08 0.59 14.87
C GLU A 115 -13.20 1.36 13.88
N GLU A 116 -12.48 0.64 13.02
CA GLU A 116 -11.58 1.16 11.98
C GLU A 116 -12.20 1.21 10.58
N GLU A 117 -13.54 1.17 10.46
CA GLU A 117 -14.24 1.39 9.20
C GLU A 117 -13.82 2.73 8.55
N VAL A 118 -13.66 2.74 7.23
CA VAL A 118 -13.20 3.93 6.50
C VAL A 118 -14.11 4.32 5.33
N PHE A 119 -14.32 5.62 5.18
CA PHE A 119 -15.20 6.19 4.15
C PHE A 119 -14.43 6.95 3.06
N ASN A 120 -15.04 7.06 1.87
CA ASN A 120 -14.41 7.72 0.71
C ASN A 120 -14.19 9.21 0.90
N ASP A 121 -15.03 9.89 1.67
CA ASP A 121 -14.89 11.30 2.00
C ASP A 121 -13.73 11.56 2.97
N GLU A 122 -13.51 10.68 3.94
CA GLU A 122 -12.34 10.71 4.84
C GLU A 122 -11.03 10.52 4.07
N TRP A 123 -10.97 9.50 3.20
CA TRP A 123 -9.82 9.28 2.33
C TRP A 123 -9.63 10.39 1.30
N GLY A 124 -10.72 10.97 0.80
CA GLY A 124 -10.69 12.17 -0.04
C GLY A 124 -10.06 13.35 0.69
N ALA A 125 -10.46 13.59 1.94
CA ALA A 125 -9.89 14.64 2.79
C ALA A 125 -8.40 14.43 3.05
N ALA A 126 -7.98 13.21 3.43
CA ALA A 126 -6.58 12.84 3.63
C ALA A 126 -5.75 12.98 2.34
N GLY A 127 -6.33 12.59 1.20
CA GLY A 127 -5.71 12.63 -0.12
C GLY A 127 -5.74 14.00 -0.79
N LYS A 128 -6.50 14.96 -0.25
CA LYS A 128 -6.83 16.26 -0.88
C LYS A 128 -7.47 16.09 -2.26
N VAL A 129 -8.45 15.20 -2.32
CA VAL A 129 -9.24 14.83 -3.49
C VAL A 129 -10.72 14.91 -3.10
N ASP A 130 -11.57 15.43 -3.98
CA ASP A 130 -13.01 15.47 -3.70
C ASP A 130 -13.62 14.06 -3.73
N VAL A 131 -14.72 13.87 -3.00
CA VAL A 131 -15.36 12.55 -2.85
C VAL A 131 -15.82 11.98 -4.20
N GLN A 132 -16.25 12.81 -5.16
CA GLN A 132 -16.67 12.34 -6.49
C GLN A 132 -15.48 11.76 -7.27
N THR A 133 -14.33 12.44 -7.23
CA THR A 133 -13.08 11.92 -7.80
C THR A 133 -12.65 10.65 -7.07
N MET A 134 -12.76 10.58 -5.74
CA MET A 134 -12.41 9.38 -4.97
C MET A 134 -13.26 8.17 -5.37
N ASN A 135 -14.59 8.35 -5.47
CA ASN A 135 -15.53 7.32 -5.94
C ASN A 135 -15.19 6.84 -7.36
N THR A 136 -14.81 7.78 -8.24
CA THR A 136 -14.42 7.45 -9.61
C THR A 136 -13.11 6.64 -9.65
N LEU A 137 -12.12 7.03 -8.85
CA LEU A 137 -10.86 6.31 -8.72
C LEU A 137 -11.10 4.89 -8.20
N GLU A 138 -11.96 4.71 -7.20
CA GLU A 138 -12.31 3.41 -6.62
C GLU A 138 -12.90 2.48 -7.67
N MET A 139 -13.97 2.91 -8.35
CA MET A 139 -14.61 2.09 -9.37
C MET A 139 -13.66 1.75 -10.51
N ASN A 140 -12.82 2.70 -10.94
CA ASN A 140 -11.82 2.45 -11.98
C ASN A 140 -10.75 1.45 -11.52
N PHE A 141 -10.26 1.56 -10.29
CA PHE A 141 -9.29 0.64 -9.72
C PHE A 141 -9.85 -0.78 -9.56
N LEU A 142 -11.05 -0.90 -8.99
CA LEU A 142 -11.74 -2.17 -8.80
C LEU A 142 -12.05 -2.86 -10.13
N SER A 143 -12.46 -2.09 -11.13
CA SER A 143 -12.63 -2.58 -12.50
C SER A 143 -11.29 -3.03 -13.12
N ALA A 144 -10.23 -2.23 -12.96
CA ALA A 144 -8.91 -2.54 -13.52
C ALA A 144 -8.27 -3.80 -12.92
N ILE A 145 -8.50 -4.07 -11.63
CA ILE A 145 -8.05 -5.30 -10.96
C ILE A 145 -9.05 -6.46 -11.10
N ASP A 146 -10.17 -6.24 -11.80
CA ASP A 146 -11.24 -7.21 -12.04
C ASP A 146 -11.84 -7.77 -10.75
N TRP A 147 -12.05 -6.89 -9.76
CA TRP A 147 -12.59 -7.22 -8.43
C TRP A 147 -11.82 -8.32 -7.68
N SER A 148 -10.61 -8.64 -8.14
CA SER A 148 -9.75 -9.67 -7.59
C SER A 148 -9.04 -9.10 -6.36
N LEU A 149 -9.76 -8.94 -5.25
CA LEU A 149 -9.24 -8.40 -3.99
C LEU A 149 -8.77 -9.51 -3.04
N TYR A 150 -9.41 -10.68 -3.09
CA TYR A 150 -8.96 -11.83 -2.30
C TYR A 150 -7.46 -12.08 -2.55
N THR A 151 -6.72 -12.17 -1.45
CA THR A 151 -5.27 -12.32 -1.48
C THR A 151 -4.89 -13.49 -0.61
N ASP A 152 -4.30 -14.50 -1.23
CA ASP A 152 -3.76 -15.63 -0.51
C ASP A 152 -2.53 -15.18 0.31
N PRO A 153 -2.35 -15.64 1.56
CA PRO A 153 -1.17 -15.31 2.35
C PRO A 153 0.16 -15.55 1.61
N ARG A 154 0.22 -16.53 0.70
CA ARG A 154 1.41 -16.81 -0.13
C ARG A 154 1.79 -15.63 -1.01
N GLU A 155 0.83 -14.96 -1.65
CA GLU A 155 1.09 -13.77 -2.48
C GLU A 155 1.67 -12.63 -1.64
N LEU A 156 1.17 -12.46 -0.42
CA LEU A 156 1.69 -11.47 0.52
C LEU A 156 3.15 -11.78 0.91
N PHE A 157 3.49 -13.04 1.16
CA PHE A 157 4.87 -13.46 1.46
C PHE A 157 5.80 -13.33 0.26
N GLU A 158 5.32 -13.54 -0.97
CA GLU A 158 6.09 -13.30 -2.20
C GLU A 158 6.46 -11.82 -2.33
N VAL A 159 5.50 -10.91 -2.16
CA VAL A 159 5.77 -9.46 -2.17
C VAL A 159 6.70 -9.07 -1.02
N LEU A 160 6.51 -9.62 0.18
CA LEU A 160 7.39 -9.36 1.31
C LEU A 160 8.83 -9.80 1.03
N SER A 161 9.01 -10.98 0.42
CA SER A 161 10.34 -11.50 0.08
C SER A 161 11.08 -10.59 -0.91
N TRP A 162 10.35 -9.95 -1.81
CA TRP A 162 10.91 -8.95 -2.73
C TRP A 162 11.32 -7.66 -2.01
N LEU A 163 10.52 -7.17 -1.06
CA LEU A 163 10.84 -5.98 -0.26
C LEU A 163 12.05 -6.19 0.66
N GLU A 164 12.19 -7.39 1.21
CA GLU A 164 13.27 -7.77 2.12
C GLU A 164 14.57 -8.17 1.41
N GLY A 165 14.48 -8.53 0.12
CA GLY A 165 15.57 -8.98 -0.74
C GLY A 165 16.66 -7.95 -1.04
#